data_AF-A0A427BDI9-F1
#
_entry.id   AF-A0A427BDI9-F1
#
_cell.length_a   1.000
_cell.length_b   1.000
_cell.length_c   1.000
_cell.angle_alpha   90.00
_cell.angle_beta   90.00
_cell.angle_gamma   90.00
#
_symmetry.space_group_name_H-M   'P 1'
#
loop_
_entity.id
_entity.type
_entity.pdbx_description
1 polymer ?
#
loop_
_entity_poly.entity_id
_entity_poly.type
_entity_poly.pdbx_seq_one_letter_code
_entity_poly.pdbx_strand_id
1 'polypeptide(L)'
;MRTMNTFTRVLLILIFCHSYCNAQKNNTKHIADSLWTKDIFLNKISPKGDWVFFDELDNKMERKYKLLNAQKNIDFEFNEIRKPEFTETQFIYLNNKKDLTIKDLKQLKDYKYANCLGYLLNSTNTVIAINYKESSVLINLDNYSVIAKFNGYVNNWNPVSNIFSLTTNEEGSDYLKLIQLKNNDIDIIFSKPVIDLNWQEWADNGESLFFLEKDLFTNYTIHSKKSIEKQINNSFDTSTLNLRKPVHGKFVYFNQKGNNNGNQNMMEVWEGADKWIFPRKNEYEKNEKFNFLYQWNIENNQIKQLTDTVYSSYITNPRFNNSIVYNKLQYEPEFFEFPFSDLYLKTHDDNSQSLIAQHIYTKEGNFNFSVKGNYIVYFDQKDWWLYHIKTKTKRNLTQNIKAKFFSEWVDGATLKLPYSRFGPIWSDDEKFLMIYSQYDIWLFNTENNSHEKITNSGDTKTRYRIFNDFNLVSSGGSIDTKDYIYLKVSYENHSSSWATWKKGKGLKLHDKLKGNIDYFFYQNNQIYFKLSKFNLSPIIYNYNLQNNLRVVYETNKELKNLHIKDEELVYYDVPINNERLKGALLYPINWRFQVANATFK
;
A
#
# COMPACT_ATOMS: atom_id res chain seq x y z
N MET A 1 -6.72 20.77 -79.55
CA MET A 1 -7.07 20.34 -78.17
C MET A 1 -7.16 21.60 -77.31
N ARG A 2 -8.40 22.04 -77.05
CA ARG A 2 -8.74 23.36 -76.52
C ARG A 2 -8.43 23.46 -75.03
N THR A 3 -7.68 24.51 -74.69
CA THR A 3 -7.70 25.30 -73.45
C THR A 3 -8.55 24.74 -72.29
N MET A 4 -7.88 24.09 -71.33
CA MET A 4 -8.44 23.91 -69.99
C MET A 4 -8.79 25.29 -69.41
N ASN A 5 -10.05 25.48 -69.08
CA ASN A 5 -10.60 26.72 -68.54
C ASN A 5 -9.89 27.05 -67.20
N THR A 6 -9.57 28.32 -66.96
CA THR A 6 -8.85 28.80 -65.76
C THR A 6 -9.53 28.36 -64.47
N PHE A 7 -10.86 28.27 -64.51
CA PHE A 7 -11.71 27.76 -63.44
C PHE A 7 -11.41 26.29 -63.09
N THR A 8 -11.16 25.45 -64.09
CA THR A 8 -10.87 24.03 -63.90
C THR A 8 -9.48 23.81 -63.27
N ARG A 9 -8.50 24.67 -63.57
CA ARG A 9 -7.18 24.65 -62.92
C ARG A 9 -7.25 25.07 -61.46
N VAL A 10 -8.02 26.10 -61.13
CA VAL A 10 -8.22 26.56 -59.74
C VAL A 10 -8.99 25.51 -58.93
N LEU A 11 -10.01 24.88 -59.52
CA LEU A 11 -10.76 23.80 -58.89
C LEU A 11 -9.87 22.58 -58.61
N LEU A 12 -9.02 22.17 -59.56
CA LEU A 12 -8.06 21.08 -59.35
C LEU A 12 -7.04 21.40 -58.25
N ILE A 13 -6.50 22.63 -58.19
CA ILE A 13 -5.60 23.06 -57.12
C ILE A 13 -6.32 23.03 -55.76
N LEU A 14 -7.57 23.52 -55.68
CA LEU A 14 -8.36 23.48 -54.45
C LEU A 14 -8.68 22.04 -54.01
N ILE A 15 -9.00 21.14 -54.94
CA ILE A 15 -9.26 19.72 -54.65
C ILE A 15 -7.97 19.02 -54.20
N PHE A 16 -6.83 19.25 -54.86
CA PHE A 16 -5.55 18.70 -54.42
C PHE A 16 -5.11 19.28 -53.06
N CYS A 17 -5.33 20.57 -52.79
CA CYS A 17 -5.08 21.18 -51.48
C CYS A 17 -6.00 20.63 -50.38
N HIS A 18 -7.29 20.44 -50.65
CA HIS A 18 -8.22 19.81 -49.70
C HIS A 18 -7.86 18.34 -49.44
N SER A 19 -7.45 17.61 -50.47
CA SER A 19 -7.06 16.20 -50.36
C SER A 19 -5.76 16.05 -49.57
N TYR A 20 -4.76 16.90 -49.81
CA TYR A 20 -3.51 16.92 -49.03
C TYR A 20 -3.74 17.36 -47.57
N CYS A 21 -4.60 18.36 -47.33
CA CYS A 21 -4.87 18.86 -45.98
C CYS A 21 -5.68 17.85 -45.14
N ASN A 22 -6.62 17.11 -45.76
CA ASN A 22 -7.36 16.03 -45.10
C ASN A 22 -6.52 14.74 -44.94
N ALA A 23 -5.65 14.41 -45.89
CA ALA A 23 -4.74 13.26 -45.76
C ALA A 23 -3.69 13.47 -44.65
N GLN A 24 -3.18 14.70 -44.46
CA GLN A 24 -2.33 15.03 -43.30
C GLN A 24 -3.10 15.02 -41.97
N LYS A 25 -4.37 15.47 -41.95
CA LYS A 25 -5.22 15.49 -40.75
C LYS A 25 -5.66 14.10 -40.27
N ASN A 26 -5.92 13.16 -41.18
CA ASN A 26 -6.40 11.82 -40.80
C ASN A 26 -5.27 10.85 -40.43
N ASN A 27 -4.11 10.90 -41.09
CA ASN A 27 -2.99 10.02 -40.75
C ASN A 27 -2.30 10.40 -39.45
N THR A 28 -2.21 11.69 -39.10
CA THR A 28 -1.56 12.12 -37.85
C THR A 28 -2.40 11.83 -36.60
N LYS A 29 -3.74 11.90 -36.72
CA LYS A 29 -4.65 11.69 -35.58
C LYS A 29 -4.68 10.23 -35.11
N HIS A 30 -4.74 9.26 -36.04
CA HIS A 30 -4.78 7.83 -35.69
C HIS A 30 -3.42 7.26 -35.25
N ILE A 31 -2.31 7.81 -35.73
CA ILE A 31 -0.97 7.37 -35.33
C ILE A 31 -0.62 7.89 -33.92
N ALA A 32 -0.95 9.14 -33.60
CA ALA A 32 -0.66 9.72 -32.28
C ALA A 32 -1.41 9.01 -31.14
N ASP A 33 -2.69 8.65 -31.34
CA ASP A 33 -3.51 8.00 -30.30
C ASP A 33 -3.11 6.52 -30.07
N SER A 34 -2.62 5.83 -31.09
CA SER A 34 -2.18 4.43 -30.98
C SER A 34 -0.78 4.27 -30.41
N LEU A 35 0.04 5.32 -30.46
CA LEU A 35 1.39 5.36 -29.92
C LEU A 35 1.45 5.90 -28.48
N TRP A 36 0.34 6.29 -27.88
CA TRP A 36 0.37 6.92 -26.55
C TRP A 36 0.30 5.88 -25.44
N THR A 37 1.26 5.98 -24.52
CA THR A 37 1.27 5.26 -23.25
C THR A 37 0.24 5.89 -22.33
N LYS A 38 -0.72 5.09 -21.86
CA LYS A 38 -1.73 5.54 -20.92
C LYS A 38 -1.11 5.85 -19.55
N ASP A 39 -0.29 4.95 -19.03
CA ASP A 39 0.46 5.21 -17.81
C ASP A 39 1.68 4.28 -17.62
N ILE A 40 2.56 4.63 -16.68
CA ILE A 40 3.66 3.80 -16.19
C ILE A 40 3.51 3.63 -14.67
N PHE A 41 3.67 2.39 -14.21
CA PHE A 41 3.57 2.00 -12.81
C PHE A 41 4.92 1.49 -12.32
N LEU A 42 5.63 2.29 -11.51
CA LEU A 42 6.85 1.80 -10.83
C LEU A 42 6.44 0.81 -9.76
N ASN A 43 7.05 -0.39 -9.80
CA ASN A 43 6.66 -1.51 -8.95
C ASN A 43 7.70 -1.78 -7.85
N LYS A 44 8.97 -2.00 -8.21
CA LYS A 44 10.03 -2.41 -7.27
C LYS A 44 11.40 -1.87 -7.69
N ILE A 45 12.29 -1.70 -6.71
CA ILE A 45 13.71 -1.41 -6.91
C ILE A 45 14.53 -2.53 -6.25
N SER A 46 15.67 -2.92 -6.83
CA SER A 46 16.62 -3.83 -6.19
C SER A 46 17.13 -3.28 -4.84
N PRO A 47 17.54 -4.12 -3.88
CA PRO A 47 18.14 -3.69 -2.61
C PRO A 47 19.32 -2.71 -2.77
N LYS A 48 20.10 -2.84 -3.85
CA LYS A 48 21.22 -1.95 -4.18
C LYS A 48 20.83 -0.66 -4.89
N GLY A 49 19.58 -0.53 -5.33
CA GLY A 49 19.07 0.67 -6.00
C GLY A 49 19.43 0.77 -7.49
N ASP A 50 20.15 -0.21 -8.04
CA ASP A 50 20.69 -0.18 -9.42
C ASP A 50 19.72 -0.71 -10.47
N TRP A 51 18.71 -1.51 -10.07
CA TRP A 51 17.66 -2.02 -10.94
C TRP A 51 16.29 -1.51 -10.54
N VAL A 52 15.46 -1.22 -11.54
CA VAL A 52 14.05 -0.85 -11.35
C VAL A 52 13.16 -1.73 -12.21
N PHE A 53 12.09 -2.23 -11.61
CA PHE A 53 11.04 -3.01 -12.25
C PHE A 53 9.74 -2.21 -12.28
N PHE A 54 9.12 -2.10 -13.45
CA PHE A 54 7.89 -1.34 -13.67
C PHE A 54 7.06 -1.96 -14.80
N ASP A 55 5.81 -1.53 -14.94
CA ASP A 55 4.99 -1.86 -16.09
C ASP A 55 4.45 -0.61 -16.79
N GLU A 56 4.31 -0.75 -18.10
CA GLU A 56 3.79 0.25 -19.01
C GLU A 56 2.44 -0.22 -19.53
N LEU A 57 1.42 0.62 -19.40
CA LEU A 57 0.08 0.38 -19.92
C LEU A 57 -0.14 1.28 -21.14
N ASP A 58 -0.38 0.67 -22.30
CA ASP A 58 -0.68 1.43 -23.50
C ASP A 58 -2.17 1.85 -23.58
N ASN A 59 -2.53 2.62 -24.60
CA ASN A 59 -3.90 3.05 -24.84
C ASN A 59 -4.88 1.91 -25.20
N LYS A 60 -4.38 0.73 -25.60
CA LYS A 60 -5.17 -0.49 -25.83
C LYS A 60 -5.36 -1.31 -24.56
N MET A 61 -4.88 -0.82 -23.43
CA MET A 61 -4.88 -1.50 -22.14
C MET A 61 -3.98 -2.75 -22.10
N GLU A 62 -3.03 -2.86 -23.03
CA GLU A 62 -2.01 -3.90 -23.00
C GLU A 62 -0.88 -3.49 -22.04
N ARG A 63 -0.43 -4.44 -21.20
CA ARG A 63 0.65 -4.22 -20.24
C ARG A 63 1.95 -4.82 -20.74
N LYS A 64 3.03 -4.05 -20.65
CA LYS A 64 4.41 -4.52 -20.88
C LYS A 64 5.22 -4.30 -19.61
N TYR A 65 5.87 -5.35 -19.12
CA TYR A 65 6.70 -5.29 -17.93
C TYR A 65 8.14 -5.07 -18.34
N LYS A 66 8.87 -4.23 -17.59
CA LYS A 66 10.27 -3.92 -17.88
C LYS A 66 11.12 -3.95 -16.63
N LEU A 67 12.36 -4.43 -16.79
CA LEU A 67 13.41 -4.43 -15.78
C LEU A 67 14.63 -3.71 -16.34
N LEU A 68 15.00 -2.58 -15.75
CA LEU A 68 16.08 -1.72 -16.25
C LEU A 68 17.17 -1.53 -15.20
N ASN A 69 18.43 -1.53 -15.63
CA ASN A 69 19.55 -1.07 -14.82
C ASN A 69 19.82 0.42 -15.11
N ALA A 70 19.67 1.27 -14.10
CA ALA A 70 19.78 2.72 -14.27
C ALA A 70 21.21 3.23 -14.56
N GLN A 71 22.23 2.37 -14.44
CA GLN A 71 23.63 2.75 -14.59
C GLN A 71 24.30 2.14 -15.83
N LYS A 72 23.89 0.92 -16.22
CA LYS A 72 24.58 0.11 -17.24
C LYS A 72 23.88 0.06 -18.59
N ASN A 73 22.74 0.74 -18.76
CA ASN A 73 21.92 0.69 -19.97
C ASN A 73 21.56 -0.76 -20.38
N ILE A 74 21.17 -1.56 -19.39
CA ILE A 74 20.69 -2.93 -19.58
C ILE A 74 19.20 -2.93 -19.31
N ASP A 75 18.42 -3.50 -20.21
CA ASP A 75 16.98 -3.62 -20.08
C ASP A 75 16.48 -5.02 -20.48
N PHE A 76 15.38 -5.44 -19.85
CA PHE A 76 14.65 -6.65 -20.18
C PHE A 76 13.17 -6.32 -20.26
N GLU A 77 12.50 -6.87 -21.27
CA GLU A 77 11.05 -6.75 -21.43
C GLU A 77 10.37 -8.11 -21.27
N PHE A 78 9.18 -8.08 -20.66
CA PHE A 78 8.38 -9.27 -20.41
C PHE A 78 6.92 -8.99 -20.79
N ASN A 79 6.29 -9.94 -21.46
CA ASN A 79 4.86 -9.86 -21.77
C ASN A 79 4.01 -10.13 -20.51
N GLU A 80 4.43 -11.09 -19.69
CA GLU A 80 3.66 -11.53 -18.53
C GLU A 80 4.61 -11.97 -17.41
N ILE A 81 4.34 -11.50 -16.20
CA ILE A 81 5.15 -11.79 -15.02
C ILE A 81 4.25 -11.84 -13.77
N ARG A 82 4.55 -12.77 -12.87
CA ARG A 82 3.85 -12.96 -11.59
C ARG A 82 4.86 -13.07 -10.46
N LYS A 83 4.49 -12.51 -9.31
CA LYS A 83 5.31 -12.52 -8.08
C LYS A 83 6.79 -12.13 -8.35
N PRO A 84 7.07 -10.94 -8.91
CA PRO A 84 8.43 -10.47 -9.12
C PRO A 84 9.08 -10.11 -7.77
N GLU A 85 10.25 -10.68 -7.49
CA GLU A 85 11.01 -10.46 -6.27
C GLU A 85 12.49 -10.20 -6.59
N PHE A 86 13.10 -9.29 -5.81
CA PHE A 86 14.53 -9.07 -5.84
C PHE A 86 15.17 -9.74 -4.63
N THR A 87 16.29 -10.42 -4.86
CA THR A 87 17.30 -10.67 -3.83
C THR A 87 18.41 -9.62 -3.99
N GLU A 88 19.53 -9.80 -3.28
CA GLU A 88 20.73 -8.96 -3.45
C GLU A 88 21.36 -9.03 -4.86
N THR A 89 21.11 -10.13 -5.58
CA THR A 89 21.79 -10.42 -6.85
C THR A 89 20.91 -11.07 -7.91
N GLN A 90 19.69 -11.46 -7.59
CA GLN A 90 18.76 -12.08 -8.53
C GLN A 90 17.46 -11.29 -8.67
N PHE A 91 16.82 -11.43 -9.83
CA PHE A 91 15.42 -11.09 -10.05
C PHE A 91 14.64 -12.38 -10.34
N ILE A 92 13.68 -12.69 -9.49
CA ILE A 92 12.95 -13.97 -9.48
C ILE A 92 11.50 -13.71 -9.84
N TYR A 93 10.96 -14.51 -10.75
CA TYR A 93 9.57 -14.36 -11.18
C TYR A 93 8.97 -15.63 -11.77
N LEU A 94 7.64 -15.69 -11.75
CA LEU A 94 6.85 -16.73 -12.41
C LEU A 94 6.25 -16.18 -13.71
N ASN A 95 6.10 -17.02 -14.73
CA ASN A 95 5.24 -16.72 -15.88
C ASN A 95 3.79 -17.19 -15.63
N ASN A 96 2.88 -16.97 -16.59
CA ASN A 96 1.48 -17.41 -16.47
C ASN A 96 1.29 -18.95 -16.43
N LYS A 97 2.26 -19.72 -16.94
CA LYS A 97 2.30 -21.19 -16.84
C LYS A 97 2.88 -21.67 -15.51
N LYS A 98 3.18 -20.75 -14.60
CA LYS A 98 3.87 -20.99 -13.32
C LYS A 98 5.28 -21.59 -13.49
N ASP A 99 5.93 -21.34 -14.62
CA ASP A 99 7.36 -21.61 -14.73
C ASP A 99 8.14 -20.52 -14.01
N LEU A 100 9.08 -20.92 -13.17
CA LEU A 100 9.95 -20.03 -12.42
C LEU A 100 11.19 -19.68 -13.24
N THR A 101 11.54 -18.40 -13.27
CA THR A 101 12.83 -17.92 -13.75
C THR A 101 13.56 -17.21 -12.61
N ILE A 102 14.80 -17.63 -12.38
CA ILE A 102 15.76 -16.95 -11.51
C ILE A 102 16.78 -16.30 -12.43
N LYS A 103 16.76 -14.97 -12.52
CA LYS A 103 17.69 -14.20 -13.34
C LYS A 103 18.85 -13.70 -12.48
N ASP A 104 20.06 -14.15 -12.74
CA ASP A 104 21.28 -13.60 -12.15
C ASP A 104 21.55 -12.21 -12.74
N LEU A 105 21.50 -11.16 -11.91
CA LEU A 105 21.70 -9.78 -12.36
C LEU A 105 23.18 -9.40 -12.52
N LYS A 106 24.11 -10.22 -12.00
CA LYS A 106 25.55 -10.06 -12.22
C LYS A 106 25.99 -10.73 -13.52
N GLN A 107 25.58 -11.99 -13.72
CA GLN A 107 25.96 -12.80 -14.88
C GLN A 107 25.00 -12.61 -16.07
N LEU A 108 23.85 -11.98 -15.85
CA LEU A 108 22.74 -11.81 -16.81
C LEU A 108 22.17 -13.14 -17.34
N LYS A 109 22.37 -14.23 -16.59
CA LYS A 109 21.96 -15.59 -16.96
C LYS A 109 20.63 -15.97 -16.31
N ASP A 110 19.81 -16.73 -17.04
CA ASP A 110 18.53 -17.25 -16.56
C ASP A 110 18.66 -18.72 -16.14
N TYR A 111 18.06 -19.06 -15.01
CA TYR A 111 17.84 -20.42 -14.54
C TYR A 111 16.34 -20.68 -14.50
N LYS A 112 15.87 -21.68 -15.25
CA LYS A 112 14.43 -21.91 -15.50
C LYS A 112 13.97 -23.24 -14.93
N TYR A 113 12.83 -23.23 -14.27
CA TYR A 113 12.19 -24.41 -13.66
C TYR A 113 10.74 -24.46 -14.11
N ALA A 114 10.38 -25.49 -14.87
CA ALA A 114 9.04 -25.65 -15.42
C ALA A 114 8.07 -26.30 -14.43
N ASN A 115 6.76 -26.07 -14.61
CA ASN A 115 5.68 -26.73 -13.86
C ASN A 115 5.74 -26.53 -12.33
N CYS A 116 6.18 -25.36 -11.87
CA CYS A 116 6.23 -25.06 -10.44
C CYS A 116 4.83 -24.69 -9.93
N LEU A 117 4.51 -25.04 -8.68
CA LEU A 117 3.32 -24.52 -8.00
C LEU A 117 3.56 -23.14 -7.39
N GLY A 118 4.80 -22.91 -6.94
CA GLY A 118 5.24 -21.66 -6.33
C GLY A 118 6.66 -21.79 -5.79
N TYR A 119 7.12 -20.71 -5.14
CA TYR A 119 8.42 -20.67 -4.50
C TYR A 119 8.37 -19.87 -3.20
N LEU A 120 9.31 -20.17 -2.31
CA LEU A 120 9.53 -19.48 -1.03
C LEU A 120 11.03 -19.19 -0.86
N LEU A 121 11.35 -17.98 -0.45
CA LEU A 121 12.72 -17.61 -0.06
C LEU A 121 12.89 -17.79 1.45
N ASN A 122 14.09 -18.20 1.86
CA ASN A 122 14.46 -18.16 3.28
C ASN A 122 14.63 -16.71 3.77
N SER A 123 14.75 -16.53 5.09
CA SER A 123 14.83 -15.20 5.72
C SER A 123 16.00 -14.32 5.24
N THR A 124 17.08 -14.93 4.73
CA THR A 124 18.24 -14.21 4.17
C THR A 124 18.20 -14.06 2.65
N ASN A 125 17.16 -14.54 1.96
CA ASN A 125 17.03 -14.55 0.50
C ASN A 125 18.23 -15.21 -0.22
N THR A 126 18.87 -16.19 0.40
CA THR A 126 20.02 -16.95 -0.17
C THR A 126 19.64 -18.37 -0.60
N VAL A 127 18.50 -18.88 -0.14
CA VAL A 127 17.98 -20.20 -0.50
C VAL A 127 16.56 -20.05 -0.99
N ILE A 128 16.25 -20.72 -2.10
CA ILE A 128 14.90 -20.82 -2.64
C ILE A 128 14.38 -22.25 -2.51
N ALA A 129 13.19 -22.39 -1.96
CA ALA A 129 12.39 -23.60 -2.05
C ALA A 129 11.45 -23.48 -3.25
N ILE A 130 11.55 -24.43 -4.19
CA ILE A 130 10.67 -24.53 -5.35
C ILE A 130 9.77 -25.73 -5.11
N ASN A 131 8.47 -25.47 -5.07
CA ASN A 131 7.47 -26.50 -4.81
C ASN A 131 6.83 -26.96 -6.12
N TYR A 132 6.78 -28.27 -6.31
CA TYR A 132 6.07 -28.97 -7.38
C TYR A 132 4.83 -29.67 -6.81
N LYS A 133 4.12 -30.43 -7.65
CA LYS A 133 2.88 -31.10 -7.25
C LYS A 133 3.04 -32.06 -6.06
N GLU A 134 4.12 -32.84 -6.05
CA GLU A 134 4.36 -33.91 -5.06
C GLU A 134 5.79 -33.88 -4.49
N SER A 135 6.56 -32.85 -4.82
CA SER A 135 7.95 -32.73 -4.41
C SER A 135 8.37 -31.28 -4.28
N SER A 136 9.50 -31.07 -3.60
CA SER A 136 10.13 -29.77 -3.47
C SER A 136 11.63 -29.88 -3.64
N VAL A 137 12.26 -28.82 -4.13
CA VAL A 137 13.71 -28.72 -4.25
C VAL A 137 14.21 -27.44 -3.59
N LEU A 138 15.30 -27.56 -2.83
CA LEU A 138 16.04 -26.41 -2.30
C LEU A 138 17.23 -26.11 -3.19
N ILE A 139 17.39 -24.83 -3.53
CA ILE A 139 18.48 -24.35 -4.38
C ILE A 139 19.19 -23.21 -3.66
N ASN A 140 20.52 -23.31 -3.62
CA ASN A 140 21.39 -22.25 -3.13
C ASN A 140 21.51 -21.18 -4.23
N LEU A 141 21.16 -19.92 -3.93
CA LEU A 141 21.14 -18.83 -4.92
C LEU A 141 22.52 -18.23 -5.22
N ASP A 142 23.54 -18.55 -4.43
CA ASP A 142 24.91 -18.07 -4.67
C ASP A 142 25.61 -18.87 -5.78
N ASN A 143 25.36 -20.18 -5.83
CA ASN A 143 26.02 -21.10 -6.76
C ASN A 143 25.07 -21.91 -7.64
N TYR A 144 23.76 -21.76 -7.46
CA TYR A 144 22.69 -22.47 -8.19
C TYR A 144 22.70 -24.00 -8.02
N SER A 145 23.39 -24.50 -7.00
CA SER A 145 23.44 -25.94 -6.68
C SER A 145 22.16 -26.39 -5.97
N VAL A 146 21.75 -27.63 -6.25
CA VAL A 146 20.67 -28.29 -5.51
C VAL A 146 21.20 -28.69 -4.14
N ILE A 147 20.55 -28.19 -3.09
CA ILE A 147 20.86 -28.53 -1.70
C ILE A 147 20.19 -29.87 -1.34
N ALA A 148 18.87 -29.96 -1.53
CA ALA A 148 18.08 -31.12 -1.15
C ALA A 148 16.82 -31.24 -2.02
N LYS A 149 16.29 -32.46 -2.10
CA LYS A 149 14.99 -32.78 -2.72
C LYS A 149 14.13 -33.50 -1.69
N PHE A 150 12.84 -33.16 -1.67
CA PHE A 150 11.88 -33.73 -0.74
C PHE A 150 10.67 -34.29 -1.49
N ASN A 151 10.12 -35.40 -1.00
CA ASN A 151 8.82 -35.92 -1.41
C ASN A 151 7.74 -35.28 -0.53
N GLY A 152 7.43 -34.02 -0.82
CA GLY A 152 6.56 -33.19 0.00
C GLY A 152 6.64 -31.72 -0.40
N TYR A 153 5.92 -30.87 0.35
CA TYR A 153 5.79 -29.44 0.10
C TYR A 153 6.47 -28.63 1.21
N VAL A 154 7.37 -27.70 0.86
CA VAL A 154 7.92 -26.74 1.83
C VAL A 154 6.86 -25.68 2.10
N ASN A 155 6.31 -25.63 3.31
CA ASN A 155 5.15 -24.76 3.59
C ASN A 155 5.55 -23.32 3.94
N ASN A 156 6.51 -23.13 4.83
CA ASN A 156 7.01 -21.82 5.24
C ASN A 156 8.44 -21.91 5.80
N TRP A 157 9.13 -20.77 5.81
CA TRP A 157 10.44 -20.61 6.44
C TRP A 157 10.29 -19.94 7.80
N ASN A 158 11.14 -20.35 8.74
CA ASN A 158 11.32 -19.66 9.99
C ASN A 158 11.82 -18.23 9.73
N PRO A 159 11.28 -17.20 10.41
CA PRO A 159 11.55 -15.81 10.07
C PRO A 159 12.98 -15.36 10.43
N VAL A 160 13.68 -16.06 11.33
CA VAL A 160 14.99 -15.62 11.84
C VAL A 160 16.12 -16.64 11.63
N SER A 161 15.78 -17.88 11.27
CA SER A 161 16.75 -18.98 11.15
C SER A 161 16.50 -19.81 9.90
N ASN A 162 17.47 -20.65 9.54
CA ASN A 162 17.36 -21.56 8.39
C ASN A 162 16.60 -22.85 8.75
N ILE A 163 15.47 -22.72 9.45
CA ILE A 163 14.52 -23.80 9.69
C ILE A 163 13.33 -23.60 8.75
N PHE A 164 12.75 -24.67 8.24
CA PHE A 164 11.49 -24.60 7.49
C PHE A 164 10.59 -25.77 7.87
N SER A 165 9.28 -25.55 7.70
CA SER A 165 8.30 -26.63 7.81
C SER A 165 8.15 -27.34 6.46
N LEU A 166 8.06 -28.66 6.50
CA LEU A 166 7.84 -29.52 5.35
C LEU A 166 6.67 -30.45 5.64
N THR A 167 5.70 -30.53 4.73
CA THR A 167 4.67 -31.57 4.79
C THR A 167 5.01 -32.68 3.80
N THR A 168 5.11 -33.92 4.28
CA THR A 168 5.39 -35.11 3.46
C THR A 168 4.25 -36.11 3.56
N ASN A 169 3.95 -36.85 2.50
CA ASN A 169 3.04 -37.99 2.57
C ASN A 169 3.86 -39.28 2.72
N GLU A 170 3.68 -39.99 3.84
CA GLU A 170 4.39 -41.23 4.17
C GLU A 170 3.37 -42.30 4.53
N GLU A 171 3.38 -43.42 3.80
CA GLU A 171 2.48 -44.57 4.04
C GLU A 171 0.98 -44.20 4.09
N GLY A 172 0.56 -43.20 3.30
CA GLY A 172 -0.82 -42.73 3.23
C GLY A 172 -1.22 -41.75 4.34
N SER A 173 -0.27 -41.33 5.19
CA SER A 173 -0.48 -40.30 6.22
C SER A 173 0.38 -39.07 5.93
N ASP A 174 -0.17 -37.88 6.20
CA ASP A 174 0.60 -36.65 6.11
C ASP A 174 1.42 -36.44 7.40
N TYR A 175 2.66 -36.01 7.24
CA TYR A 175 3.59 -35.69 8.33
C TYR A 175 4.03 -34.24 8.22
N LEU A 176 3.93 -33.51 9.33
CA LEU A 176 4.54 -32.20 9.48
C LEU A 176 5.93 -32.37 10.08
N LYS A 177 6.95 -31.89 9.37
CA LYS A 177 8.35 -31.94 9.76
C LYS A 177 8.95 -30.54 9.87
N LEU A 178 9.84 -30.34 10.83
CA LEU A 178 10.72 -29.17 10.85
C LEU A 178 12.13 -29.61 10.45
N ILE A 179 12.65 -28.96 9.43
CA ILE A 179 13.97 -29.26 8.87
C ILE A 179 14.89 -28.07 9.17
N GLN A 180 16.00 -28.34 9.83
CA GLN A 180 17.09 -27.38 10.03
C GLN A 180 18.11 -27.56 8.91
N LEU A 181 18.43 -26.47 8.22
CA LEU A 181 19.51 -26.43 7.23
C LEU A 181 20.80 -25.93 7.90
N LYS A 182 21.90 -26.68 7.77
CA LYS A 182 23.25 -26.36 8.28
C LYS A 182 24.29 -26.59 7.19
N ASN A 183 24.91 -25.54 6.65
CA ASN A 183 25.98 -25.68 5.64
C ASN A 183 25.63 -26.61 4.46
N ASN A 184 24.37 -26.56 3.99
CA ASN A 184 23.77 -27.44 2.98
C ASN A 184 23.40 -28.86 3.45
N ASP A 185 23.72 -29.25 4.69
CA ASP A 185 23.19 -30.46 5.31
C ASP A 185 21.81 -30.20 5.93
N ILE A 186 21.00 -31.27 6.04
CA ILE A 186 19.64 -31.20 6.56
C ILE A 186 19.46 -32.10 7.79
N ASP A 187 18.87 -31.54 8.85
CA ASP A 187 18.52 -32.27 10.07
C ASP A 187 17.00 -32.18 10.31
N ILE A 188 16.34 -33.32 10.55
CA ILE A 188 14.94 -33.35 11.00
C ILE A 188 14.92 -33.11 12.51
N ILE A 189 14.36 -31.99 12.96
CA ILE A 189 14.31 -31.60 14.38
C ILE A 189 12.92 -31.75 15.01
N PHE A 190 11.89 -32.01 14.19
CA PHE A 190 10.52 -32.33 14.59
C PHE A 190 9.86 -33.16 13.49
N SER A 191 9.05 -34.14 13.87
CA SER A 191 8.21 -34.92 12.96
C SER A 191 6.99 -35.41 13.72
N LYS A 192 5.79 -35.08 13.24
CA LYS A 192 4.51 -35.51 13.82
C LYS A 192 3.54 -35.86 12.68
N PRO A 193 2.81 -37.00 12.75
CA PRO A 193 1.70 -37.24 11.84
C PRO A 193 0.60 -36.19 12.08
N VAL A 194 0.02 -35.66 11.01
CA VAL A 194 -1.01 -34.62 11.07
C VAL A 194 -2.22 -35.02 10.23
N ILE A 195 -3.41 -34.59 10.65
CA ILE A 195 -4.68 -34.84 9.96
C ILE A 195 -5.34 -33.51 9.68
N ASP A 196 -5.68 -33.23 8.42
CA ASP A 196 -6.32 -31.98 8.00
C ASP A 196 -5.59 -30.73 8.54
N LEU A 197 -4.31 -30.60 8.16
CA LEU A 197 -3.48 -29.46 8.53
C LEU A 197 -3.99 -28.19 7.83
N ASN A 198 -4.81 -27.42 8.54
CA ASN A 198 -5.56 -26.29 7.98
C ASN A 198 -4.80 -24.97 8.06
N TRP A 199 -3.87 -24.84 9.01
CA TRP A 199 -3.10 -23.62 9.21
C TRP A 199 -1.76 -23.90 9.89
N GLN A 200 -0.76 -23.11 9.54
CA GLN A 200 0.55 -23.11 10.19
C GLN A 200 1.22 -21.75 10.08
N GLU A 201 1.90 -21.30 11.12
CA GLU A 201 2.58 -20.02 11.15
C GLU A 201 3.67 -19.98 12.23
N TRP A 202 4.79 -19.35 11.92
CA TRP A 202 5.86 -19.15 12.89
C TRP A 202 5.55 -17.97 13.81
N ALA A 203 5.95 -18.08 15.08
CA ALA A 203 6.09 -16.90 15.92
C ALA A 203 7.08 -15.90 15.31
N ASP A 204 6.86 -14.61 15.52
CA ASP A 204 7.76 -13.55 15.00
C ASP A 204 9.23 -13.73 15.41
N ASN A 205 9.47 -14.24 16.62
CA ASN A 205 10.82 -14.53 17.13
C ASN A 205 11.42 -15.85 16.58
N GLY A 206 10.65 -16.63 15.83
CA GLY A 206 11.04 -17.92 15.27
C GLY A 206 11.32 -19.03 16.29
N GLU A 207 10.93 -18.86 17.56
CA GLU A 207 11.21 -19.87 18.59
C GLU A 207 10.21 -21.04 18.58
N SER A 208 9.03 -20.83 18.00
CA SER A 208 7.96 -21.82 17.94
C SER A 208 7.18 -21.79 16.63
N LEU A 209 6.73 -22.97 16.20
CA LEU A 209 5.76 -23.14 15.12
C LEU A 209 4.38 -23.36 15.74
N PHE A 210 3.38 -22.67 15.20
CA PHE A 210 1.99 -22.90 15.52
C PHE A 210 1.30 -23.56 14.35
N PHE A 211 0.38 -24.46 14.64
CA PHE A 211 -0.45 -25.08 13.62
C PHE A 211 -1.81 -25.51 14.16
N LEU A 212 -2.76 -25.64 13.24
CA LEU A 212 -4.09 -26.15 13.49
C LEU A 212 -4.30 -27.39 12.62
N GLU A 213 -4.48 -28.53 13.28
CA GLU A 213 -4.90 -29.78 12.65
C GLU A 213 -6.36 -30.04 13.05
N LYS A 214 -7.27 -30.10 12.08
CA LYS A 214 -8.72 -30.18 12.32
C LYS A 214 -9.24 -29.11 13.30
N ASP A 215 -9.34 -29.46 14.58
CA ASP A 215 -9.85 -28.68 15.72
C ASP A 215 -8.86 -28.62 16.91
N LEU A 216 -7.60 -29.03 16.70
CA LEU A 216 -6.54 -29.02 17.69
C LEU A 216 -5.49 -27.95 17.35
N PHE A 217 -5.47 -26.88 18.15
CA PHE A 217 -4.36 -25.95 18.12
C PHE A 217 -3.13 -26.57 18.77
N THR A 218 -1.98 -26.45 18.12
CA THR A 218 -0.69 -26.86 18.66
C THR A 218 0.33 -25.74 18.54
N ASN A 219 1.07 -25.50 19.61
CA ASN A 219 2.31 -24.74 19.62
C ASN A 219 3.46 -25.71 19.88
N TYR A 220 4.48 -25.73 19.01
CA TYR A 220 5.72 -26.49 19.23
C TYR A 220 6.90 -25.54 19.40
N THR A 221 7.55 -25.58 20.56
CA THR A 221 8.74 -24.78 20.87
C THR A 221 10.01 -25.56 20.55
N ILE A 222 10.86 -25.00 19.67
CA ILE A 222 12.05 -25.69 19.13
C ILE A 222 13.06 -26.04 20.23
N HIS A 223 13.44 -25.06 21.06
CA HIS A 223 14.53 -25.23 22.03
C HIS A 223 14.20 -26.26 23.12
N SER A 224 12.97 -26.22 23.64
CA SER A 224 12.52 -27.16 24.66
C SER A 224 12.03 -28.48 24.10
N LYS A 225 11.77 -28.57 22.78
CA LYS A 225 11.12 -29.70 22.12
C LYS A 225 9.81 -30.10 22.79
N LYS A 226 9.01 -29.10 23.17
CA LYS A 226 7.73 -29.30 23.88
C LYS A 226 6.59 -28.76 23.02
N SER A 227 5.45 -29.44 23.11
CA SER A 227 4.20 -29.00 22.52
C SER A 227 3.21 -28.58 23.60
N ILE A 228 2.44 -27.54 23.31
CA ILE A 228 1.24 -27.16 24.06
C ILE A 228 0.06 -27.26 23.11
N GLU A 229 -0.94 -28.05 23.50
CA GLU A 229 -2.09 -28.35 22.67
C GLU A 229 -3.38 -27.83 23.32
N LYS A 230 -4.30 -27.37 22.48
CA LYS A 230 -5.61 -26.86 22.89
C LYS A 230 -6.69 -27.28 21.92
N GLN A 231 -7.61 -28.11 22.40
CA GLN A 231 -8.84 -28.42 21.69
C GLN A 231 -9.70 -27.16 21.57
N ILE A 232 -10.08 -26.82 20.35
CA ILE A 232 -11.08 -25.80 20.05
C ILE A 232 -12.46 -26.40 20.34
N ASN A 233 -13.36 -25.63 20.94
CA ASN A 233 -14.71 -26.10 21.24
C ASN A 233 -15.44 -26.50 19.93
N ASN A 234 -16.25 -27.56 19.96
CA ASN A 234 -17.01 -28.04 18.81
C ASN A 234 -18.00 -26.99 18.24
N SER A 235 -18.25 -25.90 18.97
CA SER A 235 -19.04 -24.77 18.51
C SER A 235 -18.31 -23.86 17.50
N PHE A 236 -17.00 -23.98 17.37
CA PHE A 236 -16.23 -23.23 16.38
C PHE A 236 -16.24 -23.98 15.04
N ASP A 237 -16.65 -23.30 13.98
CA ASP A 237 -16.45 -23.81 12.63
C ASP A 237 -15.02 -23.48 12.18
N THR A 238 -14.13 -24.47 12.27
CA THR A 238 -12.70 -24.31 12.00
C THR A 238 -12.41 -23.91 10.55
N SER A 239 -13.33 -24.17 9.62
CA SER A 239 -13.22 -23.74 8.22
C SER A 239 -13.39 -22.24 8.03
N THR A 240 -13.97 -21.55 9.02
CA THR A 240 -14.26 -20.11 8.99
C THR A 240 -13.34 -19.27 9.88
N LEU A 241 -12.39 -19.91 10.56
CA LEU A 241 -11.46 -19.22 11.44
C LEU A 241 -10.53 -18.31 10.64
N ASN A 242 -10.55 -17.02 10.95
CA ASN A 242 -9.54 -16.09 10.44
C ASN A 242 -8.40 -15.98 11.45
N LEU A 243 -7.41 -16.86 11.30
CA LEU A 243 -6.22 -16.94 12.16
C LEU A 243 -5.19 -15.87 11.82
N ARG A 244 -4.67 -15.22 12.87
CA ARG A 244 -3.59 -14.23 12.75
C ARG A 244 -2.25 -14.83 13.17
N LYS A 245 -1.18 -14.16 12.76
CA LYS A 245 0.18 -14.52 13.14
C LYS A 245 0.35 -14.56 14.67
N PRO A 246 1.05 -15.57 15.24
CA PRO A 246 1.31 -15.64 16.67
C PRO A 246 2.15 -14.46 17.17
N VAL A 247 1.66 -13.80 18.22
CA VAL A 247 2.26 -12.57 18.76
C VAL A 247 3.06 -12.90 20.01
N HIS A 248 4.30 -12.40 20.06
CA HIS A 248 5.25 -12.62 21.16
C HIS A 248 5.51 -14.11 21.49
N GLY A 249 5.19 -15.03 20.57
CA GLY A 249 5.26 -16.48 20.81
C GLY A 249 4.28 -17.00 21.86
N LYS A 250 3.29 -16.19 22.28
CA LYS A 250 2.41 -16.48 23.42
C LYS A 250 0.93 -16.47 23.09
N PHE A 251 0.53 -15.72 22.07
CA PHE A 251 -0.87 -15.47 21.77
C PHE A 251 -1.18 -15.78 20.31
N VAL A 252 -2.29 -16.49 20.08
CA VAL A 252 -2.90 -16.62 18.76
C VAL A 252 -4.23 -15.92 18.78
N TYR A 253 -4.41 -14.91 17.92
CA TYR A 253 -5.68 -14.23 17.74
C TYR A 253 -6.39 -14.80 16.54
N PHE A 254 -7.71 -14.95 16.66
CA PHE A 254 -8.52 -15.41 15.55
C PHE A 254 -9.92 -14.83 15.62
N ASN A 255 -10.54 -14.65 14.46
CA ASN A 255 -11.96 -14.33 14.41
C ASN A 255 -12.79 -15.58 14.11
N GLN A 256 -13.94 -15.68 14.76
CA GLN A 256 -14.96 -16.69 14.47
C GLN A 256 -16.28 -16.00 14.13
N LYS A 257 -16.91 -16.43 13.03
CA LYS A 257 -18.29 -16.08 12.75
C LYS A 257 -19.22 -16.87 13.68
N GLY A 258 -20.02 -16.17 14.47
CA GLY A 258 -21.10 -16.74 15.26
C GLY A 258 -22.28 -17.13 14.38
N ASN A 259 -23.14 -18.01 14.91
CA ASN A 259 -24.37 -18.42 14.23
C ASN A 259 -25.32 -17.23 14.11
N ASN A 260 -25.52 -16.77 12.87
CA ASN A 260 -26.60 -15.85 12.55
C ASN A 260 -27.88 -16.67 12.36
N ASN A 261 -28.70 -16.81 13.41
CA ASN A 261 -30.05 -17.38 13.31
C ASN A 261 -31.03 -16.44 12.57
N GLY A 262 -30.55 -15.37 11.94
CA GLY A 262 -31.34 -14.52 11.07
C GLY A 262 -31.86 -15.34 9.89
N ASN A 263 -33.17 -15.59 9.89
CA ASN A 263 -33.89 -16.23 8.79
C ASN A 263 -33.36 -15.76 7.44
N GLN A 264 -32.99 -16.72 6.58
CA GLN A 264 -32.88 -16.51 5.14
C GLN A 264 -34.27 -16.24 4.53
N ASN A 265 -34.96 -15.23 5.05
CA ASN A 265 -36.19 -14.75 4.45
C ASN A 265 -35.81 -14.01 3.17
N MET A 266 -36.39 -14.43 2.05
CA MET A 266 -36.24 -13.75 0.76
C MET A 266 -36.86 -12.34 0.73
N MET A 267 -37.57 -11.92 1.80
CA MET A 267 -38.15 -10.59 1.92
C MET A 267 -37.32 -9.70 2.86
N GLU A 268 -36.99 -8.52 2.36
CA GLU A 268 -36.42 -7.43 3.16
C GLU A 268 -37.53 -6.78 3.98
N VAL A 269 -37.46 -6.90 5.30
CA VAL A 269 -38.40 -6.25 6.23
C VAL A 269 -37.61 -5.29 7.11
N TRP A 270 -38.00 -4.01 7.11
CA TRP A 270 -37.44 -2.97 7.97
C TRP A 270 -38.53 -1.97 8.37
N GLU A 271 -38.37 -1.34 9.53
CA GLU A 271 -39.31 -0.36 10.10
C GLU A 271 -38.70 1.05 10.09
N GLY A 272 -39.53 2.10 10.12
CA GLY A 272 -39.04 3.48 10.16
C GLY A 272 -38.19 3.83 11.40
N ALA A 273 -38.27 3.02 12.47
CA ALA A 273 -37.45 3.17 13.68
C ALA A 273 -36.14 2.36 13.63
N ASP A 274 -35.90 1.57 12.57
CA ASP A 274 -34.64 0.84 12.43
C ASP A 274 -33.46 1.80 12.32
N LYS A 275 -32.38 1.48 13.03
CA LYS A 275 -31.14 2.27 13.03
C LYS A 275 -30.49 2.35 11.64
N TRP A 276 -30.64 1.29 10.84
CA TRP A 276 -30.16 1.23 9.46
C TRP A 276 -31.18 0.57 8.55
N ILE A 277 -31.22 1.04 7.31
CA ILE A 277 -31.92 0.35 6.23
C ILE A 277 -31.36 -1.06 6.03
N PHE A 278 -32.22 -1.95 5.52
CA PHE A 278 -31.92 -3.37 5.39
C PHE A 278 -30.57 -3.70 4.72
N PRO A 279 -30.17 -3.08 3.59
CA PRO A 279 -28.88 -3.40 2.96
C PRO A 279 -27.67 -3.18 3.88
N ARG A 280 -27.61 -2.04 4.58
CA ARG A 280 -26.50 -1.70 5.50
C ARG A 280 -26.52 -2.57 6.75
N LYS A 281 -27.71 -2.84 7.32
CA LYS A 281 -27.88 -3.79 8.44
C LYS A 281 -27.40 -5.19 8.06
N ASN A 282 -27.85 -5.73 6.93
CA ASN A 282 -27.49 -7.07 6.46
C ASN A 282 -25.98 -7.21 6.22
N GLU A 283 -25.35 -6.20 5.61
CA GLU A 283 -23.89 -6.18 5.41
C GLU A 283 -23.14 -6.22 6.75
N TYR A 284 -23.55 -5.39 7.72
CA TYR A 284 -22.97 -5.38 9.06
C TYR A 284 -23.15 -6.71 9.79
N GLU A 285 -24.35 -7.30 9.73
CA GLU A 285 -24.63 -8.59 10.38
C GLU A 285 -23.81 -9.73 9.77
N LYS A 286 -23.66 -9.74 8.44
CA LYS A 286 -22.91 -10.78 7.72
C LYS A 286 -21.39 -10.72 7.94
N ASN A 287 -20.84 -9.51 8.05
CA ASN A 287 -19.39 -9.30 8.00
C ASN A 287 -18.77 -8.92 9.35
N GLU A 288 -19.53 -8.31 10.26
CA GLU A 288 -18.97 -7.66 11.45
C GLU A 288 -19.68 -8.01 12.76
N LYS A 289 -21.01 -7.85 12.86
CA LYS A 289 -21.76 -8.00 14.13
C LYS A 289 -21.55 -9.34 14.83
N PHE A 290 -21.49 -10.41 14.04
CA PHE A 290 -21.30 -11.78 14.53
C PHE A 290 -19.87 -12.28 14.29
N ASN A 291 -18.90 -11.41 14.01
CA ASN A 291 -17.51 -11.79 13.76
C ASN A 291 -16.66 -11.47 14.98
N PHE A 292 -16.62 -12.38 15.95
CA PHE A 292 -16.00 -12.12 17.26
C PHE A 292 -14.51 -12.43 17.25
N LEU A 293 -13.73 -11.59 17.94
CA LEU A 293 -12.31 -11.78 18.18
C LEU A 293 -12.11 -12.68 19.39
N TYR A 294 -11.26 -13.68 19.24
CA TYR A 294 -10.79 -14.56 20.29
C TYR A 294 -9.27 -14.50 20.40
N GLN A 295 -8.77 -14.89 21.58
CA GLN A 295 -7.36 -15.05 21.87
C GLN A 295 -7.15 -16.42 22.52
N TRP A 296 -6.23 -17.21 21.98
CA TRP A 296 -5.63 -18.33 22.70
C TRP A 296 -4.35 -17.85 23.38
N ASN A 297 -4.32 -17.91 24.71
CA ASN A 297 -3.12 -17.67 25.52
C ASN A 297 -2.49 -19.02 25.87
N ILE A 298 -1.26 -19.23 25.45
CA ILE A 298 -0.52 -20.49 25.64
C ILE A 298 -0.06 -20.65 27.09
N GLU A 299 0.28 -19.56 27.79
CA GLU A 299 0.88 -19.62 29.13
C GLU A 299 -0.08 -20.23 30.15
N ASN A 300 -1.37 -19.92 30.04
CA ASN A 300 -2.42 -20.50 30.87
C ASN A 300 -3.31 -21.51 30.10
N ASN A 301 -3.02 -21.74 28.82
CA ASN A 301 -3.75 -22.60 27.90
C ASN A 301 -5.28 -22.31 27.82
N GLN A 302 -5.66 -21.03 27.80
CA GLN A 302 -7.06 -20.60 27.75
C GLN A 302 -7.41 -19.88 26.44
N ILE A 303 -8.63 -20.13 25.95
CA ILE A 303 -9.24 -19.38 24.85
C ILE A 303 -10.24 -18.40 25.46
N LYS A 304 -10.15 -17.13 25.08
CA LYS A 304 -10.97 -16.04 25.61
C LYS A 304 -11.59 -15.23 24.47
N GLN A 305 -12.89 -14.95 24.58
CA GLN A 305 -13.59 -14.04 23.68
C GLN A 305 -13.34 -12.58 24.10
N LEU A 306 -12.92 -11.74 23.16
CA LEU A 306 -12.55 -10.34 23.39
C LEU A 306 -13.61 -9.34 22.90
N THR A 307 -14.44 -9.71 21.93
CA THR A 307 -15.54 -8.86 21.42
C THR A 307 -16.88 -9.59 21.43
N ASP A 308 -17.96 -8.83 21.43
CA ASP A 308 -19.34 -9.33 21.46
C ASP A 308 -20.20 -8.60 20.41
N THR A 309 -21.53 -8.78 20.43
CA THR A 309 -22.45 -8.19 19.46
C THR A 309 -22.65 -6.68 19.63
N VAL A 310 -22.28 -6.12 20.79
CA VAL A 310 -22.33 -4.68 21.08
C VAL A 310 -21.03 -4.02 20.62
N TYR A 311 -19.90 -4.64 20.94
CA TYR A 311 -18.54 -4.16 20.65
C TYR A 311 -17.86 -5.02 19.58
N SER A 312 -18.57 -5.31 18.49
CA SER A 312 -18.08 -6.16 17.40
C SER A 312 -17.11 -5.44 16.46
N SER A 313 -17.11 -4.11 16.47
CA SER A 313 -16.24 -3.27 15.65
C SER A 313 -14.99 -2.91 16.45
N TYR A 314 -13.81 -3.22 15.91
CA TYR A 314 -12.56 -3.01 16.66
C TYR A 314 -11.33 -2.78 15.77
N ILE A 315 -10.31 -2.15 16.37
CA ILE A 315 -8.94 -2.08 15.85
C ILE A 315 -8.02 -2.60 16.97
N THR A 316 -7.05 -3.44 16.64
CA THR A 316 -6.10 -4.00 17.62
C THR A 316 -4.75 -3.32 17.47
N ASN A 317 -4.07 -3.04 18.57
CA ASN A 317 -2.74 -2.41 18.52
C ASN A 317 -1.67 -3.38 17.97
N PRO A 318 -0.50 -2.90 17.50
CA PRO A 318 0.52 -3.77 16.91
C PRO A 318 1.11 -4.83 17.85
N ARG A 319 1.05 -4.61 19.18
CA ARG A 319 1.45 -5.61 20.20
C ARG A 319 0.35 -6.60 20.55
N PHE A 320 -0.84 -6.40 19.98
CA PHE A 320 -2.05 -7.15 20.22
C PHE A 320 -2.48 -7.30 21.68
N ASN A 321 -1.96 -6.53 22.63
CA ASN A 321 -2.40 -6.62 24.03
C ASN A 321 -3.62 -5.73 24.33
N ASN A 322 -3.99 -4.83 23.41
CA ASN A 322 -5.14 -3.97 23.54
C ASN A 322 -5.89 -3.79 22.21
N SER A 323 -7.19 -3.54 22.29
CA SER A 323 -8.01 -3.12 21.15
C SER A 323 -8.80 -1.85 21.47
N ILE A 324 -9.06 -1.03 20.47
CA ILE A 324 -10.13 -0.03 20.50
C ILE A 324 -11.37 -0.75 20.04
N VAL A 325 -12.41 -0.81 20.87
CA VAL A 325 -13.70 -1.41 20.55
C VAL A 325 -14.79 -0.36 20.60
N TYR A 326 -15.79 -0.47 19.73
CA TYR A 326 -16.85 0.54 19.61
C TYR A 326 -18.14 -0.06 19.05
N ASN A 327 -19.25 0.61 19.34
CA ASN A 327 -20.59 0.22 18.91
C ASN A 327 -21.08 1.15 17.80
N LYS A 328 -21.02 0.68 16.54
CA LYS A 328 -21.47 1.44 15.36
C LYS A 328 -22.94 1.83 15.39
N LEU A 329 -23.78 1.14 16.18
CA LEU A 329 -25.20 1.42 16.30
C LEU A 329 -25.52 2.42 17.42
N GLN A 330 -24.53 2.93 18.16
CA GLN A 330 -24.78 3.73 19.35
C GLN A 330 -25.57 5.02 19.07
N TYR A 331 -25.21 5.73 17.99
CA TYR A 331 -25.78 7.04 17.63
C TYR A 331 -26.71 7.00 16.41
N GLU A 332 -26.86 5.83 15.79
CA GLU A 332 -27.70 5.66 14.61
C GLU A 332 -29.20 5.72 14.94
N PRO A 333 -30.04 6.23 14.02
CA PRO A 333 -29.74 6.57 12.62
C PRO A 333 -29.11 7.97 12.41
N GLU A 334 -28.11 8.06 11.53
CA GLU A 334 -27.52 9.31 11.05
C GLU A 334 -27.31 9.31 9.52
N PHE A 335 -27.16 10.50 8.93
CA PHE A 335 -26.96 10.66 7.48
C PHE A 335 -25.50 10.62 7.05
N PHE A 336 -24.61 10.09 7.90
CA PHE A 336 -23.18 10.01 7.61
C PHE A 336 -22.80 8.65 7.00
N GLU A 337 -21.81 8.67 6.11
CA GLU A 337 -21.23 7.47 5.48
C GLU A 337 -20.72 6.47 6.53
N PHE A 338 -20.02 6.96 7.55
CA PHE A 338 -19.54 6.20 8.69
C PHE A 338 -20.28 6.66 9.95
N PRO A 339 -20.57 5.79 10.92
CA PRO A 339 -21.25 6.19 12.15
C PRO A 339 -20.35 7.02 13.05
N PHE A 340 -20.94 7.70 14.03
CA PHE A 340 -20.25 8.11 15.24
C PHE A 340 -20.32 7.00 16.30
N SER A 341 -19.34 6.91 17.20
CA SER A 341 -19.33 5.95 18.31
C SER A 341 -18.49 6.42 19.48
N ASP A 342 -18.79 5.90 20.68
CA ASP A 342 -17.84 5.98 21.78
C ASP A 342 -16.74 4.95 21.60
N LEU A 343 -15.50 5.38 21.81
CA LEU A 343 -14.32 4.54 21.73
C LEU A 343 -13.95 4.03 23.11
N TYR A 344 -13.82 2.71 23.24
CA TYR A 344 -13.37 2.06 24.47
C TYR A 344 -12.05 1.34 24.25
N LEU A 345 -11.12 1.45 25.19
CA LEU A 345 -9.93 0.62 25.27
C LEU A 345 -10.31 -0.71 25.92
N LYS A 346 -10.07 -1.82 25.23
CA LYS A 346 -10.20 -3.20 25.68
C LYS A 346 -8.80 -3.78 25.96
N THR A 347 -8.50 -4.10 27.20
CA THR A 347 -7.23 -4.76 27.57
C THR A 347 -7.42 -6.28 27.56
N HIS A 348 -6.57 -6.99 26.83
CA HIS A 348 -6.78 -8.41 26.54
C HIS A 348 -6.42 -9.31 27.72
N ASP A 349 -5.39 -8.95 28.48
CA ASP A 349 -4.91 -9.75 29.62
C ASP A 349 -6.03 -9.95 30.67
N ASP A 350 -6.65 -8.86 31.14
CA ASP A 350 -7.66 -8.88 32.20
C ASP A 350 -9.11 -8.74 31.70
N ASN A 351 -9.31 -8.56 30.39
CA ASN A 351 -10.62 -8.29 29.76
C ASN A 351 -11.25 -6.93 30.12
N SER A 352 -10.53 -6.04 30.79
CA SER A 352 -11.08 -4.77 31.24
C SER A 352 -11.39 -3.85 30.06
N GLN A 353 -12.36 -2.96 30.25
CA GLN A 353 -12.79 -1.98 29.26
C GLN A 353 -12.89 -0.60 29.89
N SER A 354 -12.35 0.44 29.23
CA SER A 354 -12.40 1.83 29.71
C SER A 354 -12.64 2.82 28.58
N LEU A 355 -13.42 3.87 28.83
CA LEU A 355 -13.72 4.91 27.85
C LEU A 355 -12.46 5.71 27.46
N ILE A 356 -12.26 5.95 26.16
CA ILE A 356 -11.21 6.81 25.59
C ILE A 356 -11.79 8.18 25.24
N ALA A 357 -12.79 8.19 24.36
CA ALA A 357 -13.41 9.37 23.81
C ALA A 357 -14.85 9.05 23.38
N GLN A 358 -15.70 10.07 23.35
CA GLN A 358 -17.10 9.91 22.98
C GLN A 358 -17.38 10.53 21.62
N HIS A 359 -18.41 10.01 20.95
CA HIS A 359 -18.93 10.60 19.72
C HIS A 359 -17.83 10.88 18.67
N ILE A 360 -17.04 9.86 18.35
CA ILE A 360 -15.97 9.91 17.35
C ILE A 360 -16.46 9.35 16.02
N TYR A 361 -16.24 10.11 14.93
CA TYR A 361 -16.57 9.68 13.57
C TYR A 361 -15.68 8.51 13.16
N THR A 362 -16.26 7.34 12.84
CA THR A 362 -15.51 6.09 12.78
C THR A 362 -14.82 5.80 11.44
N LYS A 363 -14.63 6.82 10.59
CA LYS A 363 -13.91 6.67 9.32
C LYS A 363 -12.45 6.30 9.59
N GLU A 364 -11.91 5.41 8.76
CA GLU A 364 -10.50 5.02 8.83
C GLU A 364 -9.57 6.24 8.86
N GLY A 365 -8.58 6.19 9.74
CA GLY A 365 -7.62 7.28 9.95
C GLY A 365 -8.01 8.27 11.06
N ASN A 366 -9.28 8.34 11.44
CA ASN A 366 -9.70 9.26 12.51
C ASN A 366 -9.25 8.84 13.90
N PHE A 367 -8.96 7.57 14.14
CA PHE A 367 -8.36 7.13 15.39
C PHE A 367 -7.51 5.90 15.14
N ASN A 368 -6.34 5.84 15.79
CA ASN A 368 -5.39 4.75 15.63
C ASN A 368 -4.49 4.63 16.86
N PHE A 369 -3.90 3.44 17.04
CA PHE A 369 -2.84 3.23 18.00
C PHE A 369 -1.50 3.80 17.51
N SER A 370 -0.61 4.09 18.45
CA SER A 370 0.81 4.27 18.17
C SER A 370 1.50 2.94 17.88
N VAL A 371 2.68 2.98 17.24
CA VAL A 371 3.37 1.78 16.72
C VAL A 371 3.77 0.74 17.77
N LYS A 372 3.97 1.14 19.02
CA LYS A 372 4.20 0.25 20.18
C LYS A 372 2.98 0.17 21.09
N GLY A 373 1.88 0.84 20.74
CA GLY A 373 0.62 0.79 21.47
C GLY A 373 0.66 1.45 22.85
N ASN A 374 1.51 2.47 23.04
CA ASN A 374 1.54 3.28 24.27
C ASN A 374 0.50 4.42 24.25
N TYR A 375 0.09 4.83 23.05
CA TYR A 375 -0.82 5.95 22.81
C TYR A 375 -1.94 5.59 21.85
N ILE A 376 -3.03 6.34 21.92
CA ILE A 376 -4.09 6.41 20.92
C ILE A 376 -4.18 7.85 20.47
N VAL A 377 -4.22 8.06 19.16
CA VAL A 377 -4.53 9.37 18.58
C VAL A 377 -5.93 9.32 18.00
N TYR A 378 -6.72 10.38 18.18
CA TYR A 378 -8.04 10.48 17.58
C TYR A 378 -8.37 11.92 17.17
N PHE A 379 -9.22 12.07 16.15
CA PHE A 379 -9.68 13.36 15.64
C PHE A 379 -11.08 13.65 16.16
N ASP A 380 -11.24 14.80 16.81
CA ASP A 380 -12.50 15.22 17.41
C ASP A 380 -12.64 16.75 17.34
N GLN A 381 -13.84 17.23 17.01
CA GLN A 381 -14.19 18.65 16.99
C GLN A 381 -13.16 19.57 16.29
N LYS A 382 -12.61 19.12 15.14
CA LYS A 382 -11.60 19.81 14.31
C LYS A 382 -10.15 19.69 14.79
N ASP A 383 -9.92 19.00 15.90
CA ASP A 383 -8.61 18.86 16.53
C ASP A 383 -8.14 17.41 16.63
N TRP A 384 -6.82 17.25 16.71
CA TRP A 384 -6.20 15.97 17.04
C TRP A 384 -5.94 15.87 18.56
N TRP A 385 -6.34 14.75 19.13
CA TRP A 385 -6.18 14.42 20.54
C TRP A 385 -5.27 13.21 20.71
N LEU A 386 -4.48 13.24 21.79
CA LEU A 386 -3.60 12.16 22.20
C LEU A 386 -4.07 11.60 23.54
N TYR A 387 -4.32 10.29 23.59
CA TYR A 387 -4.65 9.54 24.79
C TYR A 387 -3.48 8.63 25.15
N HIS A 388 -2.95 8.77 26.36
CA HIS A 388 -1.90 7.92 26.89
C HIS A 388 -2.54 6.71 27.60
N ILE A 389 -2.25 5.50 27.11
CA ILE A 389 -2.94 4.28 27.57
C ILE A 389 -2.64 3.97 29.03
N LYS A 390 -1.36 3.97 29.42
CA LYS A 390 -0.93 3.64 30.79
C LYS A 390 -1.47 4.62 31.84
N THR A 391 -1.38 5.93 31.60
CA THR A 391 -1.79 6.96 32.56
C THR A 391 -3.27 7.31 32.45
N LYS A 392 -3.96 6.87 31.38
CA LYS A 392 -5.36 7.19 31.06
C LYS A 392 -5.63 8.70 30.93
N THR A 393 -4.63 9.46 30.50
CA THR A 393 -4.73 10.91 30.32
C THR A 393 -4.91 11.29 28.86
N LYS A 394 -5.75 12.29 28.58
CA LYS A 394 -5.97 12.86 27.24
C LYS A 394 -5.44 14.29 27.12
N ARG A 395 -4.95 14.67 25.94
CA ARG A 395 -4.44 16.00 25.62
C ARG A 395 -4.81 16.39 24.20
N ASN A 396 -5.33 17.60 24.00
CA ASN A 396 -5.54 18.16 22.67
C ASN A 396 -4.21 18.72 22.13
N LEU A 397 -3.80 18.25 20.95
CA LEU A 397 -2.54 18.62 20.31
C LEU A 397 -2.66 19.94 19.51
N THR A 398 -3.80 20.20 18.88
CA THR A 398 -3.91 21.23 17.83
C THR A 398 -4.71 22.47 18.21
N GLN A 399 -5.48 22.45 19.31
CA GLN A 399 -6.39 23.54 19.70
C GLN A 399 -5.74 24.93 19.79
N ASN A 400 -4.47 24.98 20.22
CA ASN A 400 -3.77 26.24 20.48
C ASN A 400 -2.92 26.71 19.29
N ILE A 401 -3.10 26.10 18.12
CA ILE A 401 -2.34 26.41 16.91
C ILE A 401 -3.28 27.09 15.91
N LYS A 402 -2.87 28.25 15.38
CA LYS A 402 -3.69 29.03 14.44
C LYS A 402 -3.93 28.33 13.09
N ALA A 403 -3.12 27.32 12.75
CA ALA A 403 -3.26 26.57 11.51
C ALA A 403 -4.50 25.66 11.53
N LYS A 404 -5.14 25.46 10.38
CA LYS A 404 -6.27 24.54 10.23
C LYS A 404 -5.78 23.12 10.01
N PHE A 405 -6.25 22.18 10.83
CA PHE A 405 -5.96 20.74 10.72
C PHE A 405 -7.09 19.94 10.06
N PHE A 406 -8.11 20.64 9.57
CA PHE A 406 -9.31 20.07 8.96
C PHE A 406 -9.65 20.73 7.62
N SER A 407 -10.24 19.96 6.72
CA SER A 407 -10.75 20.43 5.43
C SER A 407 -12.06 21.19 5.60
N GLU A 408 -12.18 22.33 4.96
CA GLU A 408 -13.44 23.06 4.79
C GLU A 408 -14.26 22.53 3.60
N TRP A 409 -13.61 21.83 2.68
CA TRP A 409 -14.19 21.24 1.47
C TRP A 409 -14.64 19.82 1.78
N VAL A 410 -15.91 19.67 2.14
CA VAL A 410 -16.63 18.40 2.11
C VAL A 410 -18.00 18.71 1.53
N ASP A 411 -18.24 18.28 0.29
CA ASP A 411 -19.55 18.44 -0.34
C ASP A 411 -20.63 17.76 0.50
N GLY A 412 -21.70 18.48 0.80
CA GLY A 412 -22.95 17.93 1.36
C GLY A 412 -23.00 17.64 2.87
N ALA A 413 -21.90 17.72 3.62
CA ALA A 413 -21.92 17.47 5.06
C ALA A 413 -21.23 18.58 5.88
N THR A 414 -21.86 18.98 6.99
CA THR A 414 -21.27 19.87 8.02
C THR A 414 -20.01 19.28 8.69
N LEU A 415 -19.73 18.00 8.44
CA LEU A 415 -18.62 17.25 8.98
C LEU A 415 -17.27 17.80 8.52
N LYS A 416 -16.37 18.07 9.48
CA LYS A 416 -15.00 18.49 9.20
C LYS A 416 -14.07 17.28 9.28
N LEU A 417 -13.36 16.99 8.19
CA LEU A 417 -12.43 15.87 8.09
C LEU A 417 -10.98 16.37 8.24
N PRO A 418 -10.07 15.58 8.84
CA PRO A 418 -8.68 16.01 9.00
C PRO A 418 -7.90 16.02 7.67
N TYR A 419 -6.89 16.88 7.56
CA TYR A 419 -5.95 16.83 6.43
C TYR A 419 -5.06 15.58 6.45
N SER A 420 -4.79 15.03 7.64
CA SER A 420 -4.22 13.70 7.84
C SER A 420 -5.30 12.63 7.65
N ARG A 421 -5.77 12.46 6.41
CA ARG A 421 -6.90 11.59 6.04
C ARG A 421 -6.77 10.15 6.56
N PHE A 422 -5.57 9.60 6.54
CA PHE A 422 -5.29 8.22 6.98
C PHE A 422 -4.85 8.15 8.44
N GLY A 423 -4.81 9.28 9.13
CA GLY A 423 -4.27 9.44 10.47
C GLY A 423 -2.88 10.07 10.48
N PRO A 424 -2.40 10.47 11.67
CA PRO A 424 -1.05 10.99 11.85
C PRO A 424 0.01 9.90 11.73
N ILE A 425 1.25 10.31 11.47
CA ILE A 425 2.37 9.40 11.27
C ILE A 425 3.27 9.40 12.50
N TRP A 426 3.52 8.22 13.06
CA TRP A 426 4.32 8.06 14.28
C TRP A 426 5.81 7.99 13.97
N SER A 427 6.63 8.48 14.90
CA SER A 427 8.04 8.11 14.93
C SER A 427 8.24 6.69 15.49
N ASP A 428 9.29 5.99 15.06
CA ASP A 428 9.61 4.62 15.53
C ASP A 428 9.80 4.56 17.06
N ASP A 429 10.30 5.64 17.64
CA ASP A 429 10.49 5.77 19.08
C ASP A 429 9.24 6.25 19.84
N GLU A 430 8.17 6.57 19.13
CA GLU A 430 6.92 7.18 19.60
C GLU A 430 7.08 8.50 20.35
N LYS A 431 8.23 9.17 20.22
CA LYS A 431 8.43 10.49 20.83
C LYS A 431 7.75 11.60 20.04
N PHE A 432 7.45 11.34 18.77
CA PHE A 432 6.89 12.32 17.87
C PHE A 432 5.71 11.80 17.04
N LEU A 433 4.81 12.72 16.74
CA LEU A 433 3.69 12.53 15.83
C LEU A 433 3.72 13.60 14.75
N MET A 434 3.64 13.20 13.48
CA MET A 434 3.56 14.10 12.34
C MET A 434 2.11 14.28 11.92
N ILE A 435 1.62 15.52 11.97
CA ILE A 435 0.24 15.88 11.62
C ILE A 435 0.25 16.90 10.49
N TYR A 436 -0.63 16.72 9.51
CA TYR A 436 -0.81 17.68 8.44
C TYR A 436 -1.81 18.77 8.84
N SER A 437 -1.38 20.01 8.66
CA SER A 437 -2.29 21.13 8.46
C SER A 437 -2.64 21.26 6.97
N GLN A 438 -3.38 22.32 6.61
CA GLN A 438 -3.77 22.59 5.21
C GLN A 438 -2.59 22.52 4.23
N TYR A 439 -1.44 23.07 4.62
CA TYR A 439 -0.26 23.15 3.76
C TYR A 439 0.98 22.50 4.38
N ASP A 440 1.17 22.62 5.69
CA ASP A 440 2.41 22.24 6.36
C ASP A 440 2.30 20.95 7.18
N ILE A 441 3.47 20.34 7.42
CA ILE A 441 3.65 19.22 8.34
C ILE A 441 4.14 19.75 9.68
N TRP A 442 3.51 19.30 10.75
CA TRP A 442 3.83 19.66 12.13
C TRP A 442 4.30 18.42 12.88
N LEU A 443 5.37 18.56 13.65
CA LEU A 443 5.91 17.52 14.52
C LEU A 443 5.52 17.84 15.96
N PHE A 444 4.74 16.96 16.59
CA PHE A 444 4.29 17.08 17.97
C PHE A 444 5.08 16.14 18.86
N ASN A 445 5.55 16.62 20.00
CA ASN A 445 6.10 15.75 21.03
C ASN A 445 4.97 15.01 21.75
N THR A 446 5.14 13.73 22.06
CA THR A 446 4.10 12.91 22.72
C THR A 446 4.07 13.12 24.23
N GLU A 447 5.24 13.29 24.86
CA GLU A 447 5.40 13.45 26.31
C GLU A 447 5.01 14.86 26.80
N ASN A 448 5.28 15.89 26.01
CA ASN A 448 4.98 17.28 26.36
C ASN A 448 4.21 17.99 25.24
N ASN A 449 3.69 19.19 25.51
CA ASN A 449 2.86 19.93 24.54
C ASN A 449 3.67 20.73 23.51
N SER A 450 4.98 20.45 23.38
CA SER A 450 5.82 21.14 22.40
C SER A 450 5.56 20.62 21.00
N HIS A 451 5.64 21.52 20.04
CA HIS A 451 5.40 21.23 18.64
C HIS A 451 6.27 22.13 17.78
N GLU A 452 6.66 21.65 16.60
CA GLU A 452 7.42 22.42 15.62
C GLU A 452 6.80 22.26 14.23
N LYS A 453 6.73 23.37 13.49
CA LYS A 453 6.36 23.34 12.07
C LYS A 453 7.60 22.98 11.26
N ILE A 454 7.63 21.79 10.67
CA ILE A 454 8.85 21.26 10.01
C ILE A 454 8.95 21.61 8.53
N THR A 455 7.89 22.20 7.97
CA THR A 455 7.84 22.73 6.61
C THR A 455 7.43 24.20 6.61
N ASN A 456 7.63 24.89 5.49
CA ASN A 456 7.23 26.29 5.39
C ASN A 456 6.54 26.58 4.07
N SER A 457 5.21 26.58 4.11
CA SER A 457 4.35 26.97 2.99
C SER A 457 4.41 28.45 2.62
N GLY A 458 4.86 29.32 3.54
CA GLY A 458 4.87 30.77 3.35
C GLY A 458 3.52 31.32 2.86
N ASP A 459 3.56 32.36 2.03
CA ASP A 459 2.38 32.90 1.35
C ASP A 459 2.05 32.18 0.03
N THR A 460 2.89 31.21 -0.38
CA THR A 460 2.78 30.54 -1.68
C THR A 460 1.80 29.37 -1.67
N LYS A 461 1.15 29.09 -0.53
CA LYS A 461 0.20 27.97 -0.35
C LYS A 461 0.79 26.63 -0.81
N THR A 462 2.11 26.48 -0.70
CA THR A 462 2.82 25.26 -1.09
C THR A 462 2.52 24.16 -0.10
N ARG A 463 2.07 23.01 -0.60
CA ARG A 463 1.63 21.88 0.22
C ARG A 463 2.74 20.84 0.34
N TYR A 464 3.03 20.42 1.56
CA TYR A 464 4.00 19.37 1.87
C TYR A 464 3.29 18.13 2.41
N ARG A 465 3.57 16.96 1.84
CA ARG A 465 3.09 15.66 2.33
C ARG A 465 4.22 14.64 2.27
N ILE A 466 4.21 13.64 3.14
CA ILE A 466 5.18 12.53 3.07
C ILE A 466 4.82 11.66 1.87
N PHE A 467 5.82 11.25 1.08
CA PHE A 467 5.58 10.30 -0.01
C PHE A 467 5.12 8.95 0.56
N ASN A 468 4.14 8.33 -0.10
CA ASN A 468 3.58 7.02 0.27
C ASN A 468 3.00 6.97 1.69
N ASP A 469 2.51 8.09 2.22
CA ASP A 469 1.92 8.18 3.55
C ASP A 469 0.74 7.23 3.77
N PHE A 470 -0.11 7.03 2.77
CA PHE A 470 -1.17 6.02 2.82
C PHE A 470 -0.61 4.62 3.12
N ASN A 471 0.38 4.16 2.35
CA ASN A 471 0.96 2.82 2.53
C ASN A 471 1.65 2.72 3.88
N LEU A 472 2.34 3.79 4.31
CA LEU A 472 2.98 3.86 5.61
C LEU A 472 1.97 3.71 6.75
N VAL A 473 0.88 4.48 6.75
CA VAL A 473 -0.10 4.45 7.85
C VAL A 473 -0.96 3.18 7.81
N SER A 474 -1.45 2.77 6.63
CA SER A 474 -2.28 1.56 6.48
C SER A 474 -1.54 0.25 6.81
N SER A 475 -0.21 0.23 6.67
CA SER A 475 0.62 -0.90 7.12
C SER A 475 1.02 -0.81 8.60
N GLY A 476 0.58 0.22 9.33
CA GLY A 476 0.99 0.46 10.72
C GLY A 476 2.46 0.86 10.86
N GLY A 477 3.07 1.37 9.79
CA GLY A 477 4.47 1.79 9.76
C GLY A 477 4.72 3.11 10.49
N SER A 478 6.01 3.38 10.72
CA SER A 478 6.52 4.58 11.37
C SER A 478 7.76 5.11 10.65
N ILE A 479 8.26 6.26 11.12
CA ILE A 479 9.44 6.91 10.56
C ILE A 479 10.50 7.14 11.63
N ASP A 480 11.76 6.79 11.35
CA ASP A 480 12.88 7.31 12.13
C ASP A 480 13.15 8.78 11.76
N THR A 481 12.85 9.69 12.69
CA THR A 481 13.14 11.13 12.53
C THR A 481 14.64 11.45 12.42
N LYS A 482 15.50 10.51 12.79
CA LYS A 482 16.96 10.59 12.60
C LYS A 482 17.36 10.26 11.17
N ASP A 483 16.50 9.68 10.36
CA ASP A 483 16.75 9.45 8.94
C ASP A 483 16.12 10.52 8.06
N TYR A 484 16.41 10.46 6.75
CA TYR A 484 15.83 11.38 5.79
C TYR A 484 14.39 10.97 5.47
N ILE A 485 13.47 11.90 5.66
CA ILE A 485 12.07 11.81 5.27
C ILE A 485 11.90 12.50 3.92
N TYR A 486 11.26 11.81 2.97
CA TYR A 486 11.00 12.32 1.64
C TYR A 486 9.60 12.90 1.54
N LEU A 487 9.53 14.15 1.10
CA LEU A 487 8.29 14.93 1.06
C LEU A 487 7.93 15.28 -0.38
N LYS A 488 6.68 15.05 -0.77
CA LYS A 488 6.07 15.65 -1.96
C LYS A 488 5.79 17.11 -1.67
N VAL A 489 6.25 17.98 -2.57
CA VAL A 489 6.00 19.42 -2.53
C VAL A 489 5.05 19.74 -3.68
N SER A 490 3.84 20.20 -3.41
CA SER A 490 2.84 20.54 -4.43
C SER A 490 2.58 22.03 -4.44
N TYR A 491 2.64 22.62 -5.63
CA TYR A 491 2.44 24.05 -5.83
C TYR A 491 1.02 24.35 -6.32
N GLU A 492 0.63 25.62 -6.28
CA GLU A 492 -0.70 26.02 -6.73
C GLU A 492 -0.95 25.72 -8.21
N ASN A 493 0.08 25.70 -9.04
CA ASN A 493 -0.03 25.41 -10.46
C ASN A 493 -0.12 23.91 -10.78
N HIS A 494 -0.38 23.06 -9.78
CA HIS A 494 -0.44 21.59 -9.89
C HIS A 494 0.87 20.89 -10.28
N SER A 495 1.95 21.65 -10.46
CA SER A 495 3.29 21.06 -10.49
C SER A 495 3.72 20.64 -9.09
N SER A 496 4.70 19.75 -9.04
CA SER A 496 5.26 19.25 -7.81
C SER A 496 6.75 19.08 -7.92
N SER A 497 7.39 19.20 -6.78
CA SER A 497 8.78 18.91 -6.53
C SER A 497 8.88 17.91 -5.39
N TRP A 498 10.09 17.73 -4.86
CA TRP A 498 10.29 16.96 -3.66
C TRP A 498 11.31 17.62 -2.73
N ALA A 499 11.21 17.30 -1.46
CA ALA A 499 12.12 17.77 -0.43
C ALA A 499 12.55 16.62 0.47
N THR A 500 13.66 16.83 1.18
CA THR A 500 14.09 15.96 2.28
C THR A 500 14.04 16.73 3.57
N TRP A 501 13.55 16.11 4.63
CA TRP A 501 13.67 16.63 5.99
C TRP A 501 14.36 15.60 6.88
N LYS A 502 15.20 16.05 7.81
CA LYS A 502 15.79 15.21 8.86
C LYS A 502 15.94 16.04 10.12
N LYS A 503 15.62 15.47 11.28
CA LYS A 503 15.74 16.19 12.55
C LYS A 503 17.18 16.66 12.77
N GLY A 504 17.35 17.93 13.16
CA GLY A 504 18.65 18.58 13.31
C GLY A 504 19.31 19.05 12.01
N LYS A 505 18.88 18.58 10.82
CA LYS A 505 19.31 19.11 9.51
C LYS A 505 18.28 20.03 8.86
N GLY A 506 17.00 19.89 9.20
CA GLY A 506 15.91 20.70 8.66
C GLY A 506 15.48 20.28 7.26
N LEU A 507 14.63 21.12 6.65
CA LEU A 507 14.07 20.92 5.32
C LEU A 507 15.08 21.34 4.23
N LYS A 508 15.24 20.50 3.21
CA LYS A 508 15.99 20.80 1.99
C LYS A 508 15.13 20.49 0.77
N LEU A 509 14.81 21.51 -0.01
CA LEU A 509 14.08 21.38 -1.27
C LEU A 509 15.02 20.91 -2.39
N HIS A 510 14.53 20.02 -3.26
CA HIS A 510 15.25 19.49 -4.42
C HIS A 510 14.53 19.85 -5.71
N ASP A 511 14.44 21.15 -5.98
CA ASP A 511 13.68 21.67 -7.13
C ASP A 511 14.49 21.63 -8.43
N LYS A 512 14.44 20.49 -9.11
CA LYS A 512 15.16 20.28 -10.37
C LYS A 512 14.26 20.19 -11.60
N LEU A 513 13.01 19.79 -11.43
CA LEU A 513 12.11 19.46 -12.54
C LEU A 513 10.77 20.15 -12.35
N LYS A 514 10.25 20.73 -13.42
CA LYS A 514 8.87 21.20 -13.50
C LYS A 514 8.01 20.06 -14.00
N GLY A 515 6.88 19.77 -13.35
CA GLY A 515 5.92 18.74 -13.75
C GLY A 515 5.24 18.10 -12.55
N ASN A 516 4.47 17.06 -12.76
CA ASN A 516 3.90 16.26 -11.68
C ASN A 516 4.81 15.06 -11.38
N ILE A 517 5.13 14.84 -10.10
CA ILE A 517 5.96 13.76 -9.58
C ILE A 517 5.06 12.78 -8.85
N ASP A 518 5.05 11.53 -9.33
CA ASP A 518 4.35 10.40 -8.74
C ASP A 518 5.26 9.17 -8.65
N TYR A 519 4.78 8.11 -8.00
CA TYR A 519 5.49 6.85 -7.86
C TYR A 519 6.93 7.02 -7.33
N PHE A 520 7.06 7.63 -6.16
CA PHE A 520 8.36 7.93 -5.55
C PHE A 520 8.85 6.73 -4.73
N PHE A 521 9.95 6.13 -5.16
CA PHE A 521 10.60 5.01 -4.49
C PHE A 521 12.05 5.38 -4.15
N TYR A 522 12.53 4.93 -3.01
CA TYR A 522 13.89 5.19 -2.55
C TYR A 522 14.51 3.92 -1.98
N GLN A 523 15.75 3.64 -2.38
CA GLN A 523 16.54 2.52 -1.89
C GLN A 523 18.04 2.83 -2.07
N ASN A 524 18.86 2.59 -1.04
CA ASN A 524 20.32 2.73 -1.09
C ASN A 524 20.84 4.02 -1.79
N ASN A 525 20.40 5.19 -1.32
CA ASN A 525 20.74 6.51 -1.89
C ASN A 525 20.25 6.77 -3.33
N GLN A 526 19.46 5.87 -3.91
CA GLN A 526 18.84 6.00 -5.23
C GLN A 526 17.35 6.30 -5.07
N ILE A 527 16.87 7.33 -5.75
CA ILE A 527 15.46 7.71 -5.81
C ILE A 527 14.98 7.46 -7.23
N TYR A 528 13.84 6.82 -7.39
CA TYR A 528 13.14 6.71 -8.66
C TYR A 528 11.79 7.39 -8.54
N PHE A 529 11.41 8.13 -9.57
CA PHE A 529 10.10 8.75 -9.64
C PHE A 529 9.63 8.91 -11.07
N LYS A 530 8.31 8.93 -11.24
CA LYS A 530 7.66 9.26 -12.50
C LYS A 530 7.44 10.76 -12.57
N LEU A 531 7.85 11.38 -13.67
CA LEU A 531 7.49 12.76 -14.01
C LEU A 531 6.52 12.75 -15.19
N SER A 532 5.43 13.51 -15.10
CA SER A 532 4.49 13.73 -16.21
C SER A 532 4.05 15.19 -16.33
N LYS A 533 3.60 15.57 -17.52
CA LYS A 533 2.87 16.83 -17.79
C LYS A 533 1.78 16.55 -18.82
N PHE A 534 0.96 17.55 -19.10
CA PHE A 534 0.00 17.48 -20.19
C PHE A 534 0.69 17.21 -21.54
N ASN A 535 1.75 17.97 -21.84
CA ASN A 535 2.52 17.84 -23.09
C ASN A 535 3.76 16.93 -22.97
N LEU A 536 3.90 16.17 -21.89
CA LEU A 536 5.04 15.29 -21.65
C LEU A 536 4.54 13.92 -21.19
N SER A 537 4.71 12.92 -22.06
CA SER A 537 4.49 11.51 -21.72
C SER A 537 5.30 11.13 -20.47
N PRO A 538 4.82 10.16 -19.65
CA PRO A 538 5.51 9.82 -18.42
C PRO A 538 6.98 9.39 -18.63
N ILE A 539 7.86 9.92 -17.78
CA ILE A 539 9.30 9.62 -17.77
C ILE A 539 9.67 9.08 -16.39
N ILE A 540 10.41 7.96 -16.35
CA ILE A 540 11.04 7.49 -15.12
C ILE A 540 12.41 8.14 -15.01
N TYR A 541 12.61 8.88 -13.93
CA TYR A 541 13.90 9.42 -13.53
C TYR A 541 14.52 8.59 -12.41
N ASN A 542 15.86 8.53 -12.41
CA ASN A 542 16.66 8.13 -11.27
C ASN A 542 17.45 9.34 -10.77
N TYR A 543 17.43 9.58 -9.46
CA TYR A 543 18.19 10.61 -8.79
C TYR A 543 19.05 9.98 -7.69
N ASN A 544 20.36 10.21 -7.78
CA ASN A 544 21.30 9.88 -6.71
C ASN A 544 21.44 11.10 -5.77
N LEU A 545 21.41 10.87 -4.46
CA LEU A 545 21.58 11.90 -3.42
C LEU A 545 22.87 12.74 -3.55
N GLN A 546 23.86 12.29 -4.33
CA GLN A 546 25.03 13.05 -4.78
C GLN A 546 24.73 14.01 -5.95
N ASN A 547 23.46 14.41 -6.14
CA ASN A 547 22.98 15.37 -7.13
C ASN A 547 22.98 14.94 -8.60
N ASN A 548 23.11 13.65 -8.92
CA ASN A 548 23.06 13.16 -10.29
C ASN A 548 21.63 12.74 -10.67
N LEU A 549 21.02 13.42 -11.64
CA LEU A 549 19.68 13.12 -12.17
C LEU A 549 19.82 12.50 -13.56
N ARG A 550 19.14 11.37 -13.80
CA ARG A 550 19.21 10.62 -15.05
C ARG A 550 17.82 10.19 -15.50
N VAL A 551 17.60 10.20 -16.81
CA VAL A 551 16.42 9.55 -17.41
C VAL A 551 16.72 8.06 -17.49
N VAL A 552 15.87 7.24 -16.87
CA VAL A 552 15.96 5.78 -16.93
C VAL A 552 15.12 5.24 -18.07
N TYR A 553 13.90 5.77 -18.21
CA TYR A 553 12.98 5.35 -19.24
C TYR A 553 12.09 6.52 -19.66
N GLU A 554 11.87 6.62 -20.97
CA GLU A 554 11.03 7.64 -21.56
C GLU A 554 10.12 6.97 -22.59
N THR A 555 8.82 7.20 -22.41
CA THR A 555 7.80 6.69 -23.32
C THR A 555 7.64 7.58 -24.54
N ASN A 556 7.23 6.96 -25.65
CA ASN A 556 6.74 7.65 -26.85
C ASN A 556 7.72 8.72 -27.37
N LYS A 557 9.02 8.38 -27.41
CA LYS A 557 10.09 9.30 -27.85
C LYS A 557 9.81 9.92 -29.22
N GLU A 558 9.13 9.19 -30.09
CA GLU A 558 8.73 9.62 -31.44
C GLU A 558 7.73 10.78 -31.44
N LEU A 559 6.90 10.88 -30.39
CA LEU A 559 5.89 11.94 -30.25
C LEU A 559 6.50 13.30 -29.87
N LYS A 560 7.78 13.36 -29.48
CA LYS A 560 8.48 14.64 -29.23
C LYS A 560 8.50 15.56 -30.44
N ASN A 561 8.47 14.98 -31.64
CA ASN A 561 8.48 15.72 -32.90
C ASN A 561 7.08 16.23 -33.29
N LEU A 562 6.03 15.76 -32.63
CA LEU A 562 4.70 16.31 -32.78
C LEU A 562 4.63 17.60 -31.96
N HIS A 563 4.31 18.72 -32.60
CA HIS A 563 4.04 19.99 -31.92
C HIS A 563 2.71 19.90 -31.14
N ILE A 564 2.70 19.15 -30.03
CA ILE A 564 1.66 19.23 -29.01
C ILE A 564 1.84 20.60 -28.34
N LYS A 565 0.97 21.55 -28.67
CA LYS A 565 1.05 22.94 -28.19
C LYS A 565 0.72 23.04 -26.71
N ASP A 566 1.18 24.15 -26.15
CA ASP A 566 1.16 24.50 -24.74
C ASP A 566 -0.23 24.35 -24.09
N GLU A 567 -0.25 23.99 -22.82
CA GLU A 567 -1.38 24.22 -21.93
C GLU A 567 -1.17 25.52 -21.13
N GLU A 568 -2.26 26.22 -20.83
CA GLU A 568 -2.21 27.36 -19.92
C GLU A 568 -3.12 27.13 -18.71
N LEU A 569 -2.59 27.38 -17.51
CA LEU A 569 -3.38 27.45 -16.29
C LEU A 569 -3.97 28.85 -16.17
N VAL A 570 -5.28 28.96 -16.39
CA VAL A 570 -6.02 30.22 -16.30
C VAL A 570 -6.77 30.30 -14.96
N TYR A 571 -7.11 31.53 -14.57
CA TYR A 571 -7.81 31.80 -13.32
C TYR A 571 -9.07 32.62 -13.59
N TYR A 572 -10.13 32.31 -12.86
CA TYR A 572 -11.40 33.05 -12.90
C TYR A 572 -11.74 33.50 -11.49
N ASP A 573 -11.91 34.81 -11.30
CA ASP A 573 -12.43 35.34 -10.05
C ASP A 573 -13.95 35.29 -10.10
N VAL A 574 -14.55 34.70 -9.06
CA VAL A 574 -15.99 34.57 -8.89
C VAL A 574 -16.45 35.74 -8.02
N PRO A 575 -17.14 36.75 -8.57
CA PRO A 575 -17.42 37.99 -7.84
C PRO A 575 -18.37 37.80 -6.64
N ILE A 576 -19.18 36.75 -6.63
CA ILE A 576 -20.25 36.57 -5.63
C ILE A 576 -19.70 36.15 -4.25
N ASN A 577 -18.54 35.50 -4.22
CA ASN A 577 -17.90 34.97 -3.01
C ASN A 577 -16.40 35.29 -2.94
N ASN A 578 -15.88 36.11 -3.86
CA ASN A 578 -14.46 36.41 -4.02
C ASN A 578 -13.57 35.15 -4.08
N GLU A 579 -14.10 34.04 -4.61
CA GLU A 579 -13.33 32.83 -4.82
C GLU A 579 -12.56 32.90 -6.14
N ARG A 580 -11.37 32.28 -6.16
CA ARG A 580 -10.56 32.17 -7.37
C ARG A 580 -10.54 30.72 -7.84
N LEU A 581 -11.16 30.48 -8.98
CA LEU A 581 -11.19 29.18 -9.64
C LEU A 581 -10.00 29.02 -10.59
N LYS A 582 -9.61 27.78 -10.83
CA LYS A 582 -8.55 27.39 -11.77
C LYS A 582 -9.19 26.66 -12.95
N GLY A 583 -8.74 26.97 -14.15
CA GLY A 583 -9.09 26.24 -15.37
C GLY A 583 -7.87 25.90 -16.20
N ALA A 584 -7.95 24.87 -17.03
CA ALA A 584 -6.93 24.55 -18.01
C ALA A 584 -7.41 24.99 -19.40
N LEU A 585 -6.62 25.83 -20.08
CA LEU A 585 -6.83 26.18 -21.47
C LEU A 585 -5.94 25.27 -22.34
N LEU A 586 -6.57 24.46 -23.16
CA LEU A 586 -5.90 23.52 -24.06
C LEU A 586 -6.00 24.04 -25.49
N TYR A 587 -4.87 24.40 -26.10
CA TYR A 587 -4.89 24.88 -27.48
C TYR A 587 -5.02 23.73 -28.48
N PRO A 588 -5.75 23.93 -29.59
CA PRO A 588 -5.73 22.98 -30.69
C PRO A 588 -4.31 22.81 -31.26
N ILE A 589 -4.01 21.60 -31.76
CA ILE A 589 -2.77 21.32 -32.49
C ILE A 589 -2.60 22.35 -33.62
N ASN A 590 -1.41 22.94 -33.73
CA ASN A 590 -1.04 23.98 -34.69
C ASN A 590 -1.65 25.40 -34.50
N TRP A 591 -2.34 25.71 -33.39
CA TRP A 591 -2.88 27.05 -33.08
C TRP A 591 -1.88 28.22 -33.19
N ARG A 592 -2.01 29.16 -34.14
CA ARG A 592 -1.13 30.34 -34.26
C ARG A 592 -1.85 31.60 -33.77
N PHE A 593 -1.22 32.36 -32.87
CA PHE A 593 -1.67 33.70 -32.51
C PHE A 593 -1.49 34.63 -33.72
N GLN A 594 -2.59 35.06 -34.34
CA GLN A 594 -2.54 36.19 -35.27
C GLN A 594 -2.62 37.47 -34.45
N VAL A 595 -1.48 38.14 -34.26
CA VAL A 595 -1.50 39.56 -33.89
C VAL A 595 -2.00 40.29 -35.13
N ALA A 596 -3.28 40.63 -35.15
CA ALA A 596 -3.78 41.60 -36.11
C ALA A 596 -3.13 42.94 -35.76
N ASN A 597 -2.04 43.28 -36.45
CA ASN A 597 -1.60 44.66 -36.53
C ASN A 597 -2.68 45.43 -37.30
N ALA A 598 -3.73 45.83 -36.58
CA ALA A 598 -4.64 46.86 -37.04
C ALA A 598 -3.89 48.20 -36.97
N THR A 599 -2.95 48.42 -37.90
CA THR A 599 -2.61 49.77 -38.31
C THR A 599 -3.84 50.32 -39.01
N PHE A 600 -4.69 51.03 -38.26
CA PHE A 600 -5.59 52.02 -38.84
C PHE A 600 -4.70 53.06 -39.53
N LYS A 601 -4.79 53.12 -40.86
CA LYS A 601 -4.36 54.26 -41.66
C LYS A 601 -5.58 55.03 -42.08
#